data_AF-A0A8T5HLD9-F1
#
_entry.id   AF-A0A8T5HLD9-F1
#
_cell.length_a   1.000
_cell.length_b   1.000
_cell.length_c   1.000
_cell.angle_alpha   90.00
_cell.angle_beta   90.00
_cell.angle_gamma   90.00
#
_symmetry.space_group_name_H-M   'P 1'
#
loop_
_entity.id
_entity.type
_entity.pdbx_description
1 polymer ?
#
loop_
_entity_poly.entity_id
_entity_poly.type
_entity_poly.pdbx_seq_one_letter_code
_entity_poly.pdbx_strand_id
1 'polypeptide(L)'
;MAPISCTFTAYGHENILSTHRNTLEIIKSKELSKNGDCIVATGANFSYSKLKPLLKYKKLKLILQAGRSEEIVYFNTNPDYSSKDELVIRLSEFASERTLGVRSDKGSSMINRKFIKKIQKPKQKITFTIEPQIKAVVMDFDDTIEDFQLVKNKLYLHMSKILFEKYDIYPDSSLRFLNEIDEITGHKGMHGSPKFSDRHRWFKELFDFFGIKFSKQKTKTEIDFLVKEFWGFVDKNIKMFPHAIKILKELKKKYFLIIMSDSDGTKEIKLKRMKKLGILDLFDIILTSDDTNLGKPNMKFYNSIFKKFKLKPEECIMMGDKPEVDLELAKKIGMRTVWVKHGDWAKSLENKRFDYIDYEIRGYKNFFKDVDVL
;
A
#
# COMPACT_ATOMS: atom_id res chain seq x y z
N MET A 1 16.01 8.96 -10.13
CA MET A 1 15.12 9.05 -8.94
C MET A 1 15.96 9.35 -7.71
N ALA A 2 15.47 10.17 -6.79
CA ALA A 2 16.10 10.34 -5.48
C ALA A 2 16.10 9.00 -4.71
N PRO A 3 17.17 8.63 -3.99
CA PRO A 3 17.21 7.41 -3.19
C PRO A 3 16.04 7.36 -2.19
N ILE A 4 15.30 6.26 -2.23
CA ILE A 4 14.12 5.97 -1.37
C ILE A 4 14.56 5.64 0.06
N SER A 5 15.77 5.12 0.19
CA SER A 5 16.48 4.87 1.43
C SER A 5 17.96 5.17 1.23
N CYS A 6 18.68 5.43 2.31
CA CYS A 6 20.13 5.58 2.30
C CYS A 6 20.70 4.49 3.21
N THR A 7 21.49 3.60 2.63
CA THR A 7 22.21 2.56 3.37
C THR A 7 23.69 2.86 3.41
N PHE A 8 24.27 2.78 4.61
CA PHE A 8 25.70 2.91 4.86
C PHE A 8 26.14 1.97 5.97
N THR A 9 27.44 1.88 6.22
CA THR A 9 28.02 0.98 7.20
C THR A 9 28.91 1.74 8.16
N ALA A 10 28.97 1.27 9.39
CA ALA A 10 29.94 1.71 10.39
C ALA A 10 30.37 0.50 11.22
N TYR A 11 31.17 0.74 12.26
CA TYR A 11 31.76 -0.31 13.07
C TYR A 11 31.52 -0.08 14.55
N GLY A 12 31.47 -1.19 15.27
CA GLY A 12 31.53 -1.23 16.71
C GLY A 12 32.89 -0.81 17.27
N HIS A 13 32.88 -0.37 18.52
CA HIS A 13 34.06 0.10 19.24
C HIS A 13 33.92 -0.21 20.74
N GLU A 14 35.02 -0.58 21.40
CA GLU A 14 35.03 -1.00 22.81
C GLU A 14 34.52 0.06 23.79
N ASN A 15 34.79 1.34 23.50
CA ASN A 15 34.32 2.48 24.29
C ASN A 15 32.85 2.90 24.04
N ILE A 16 32.06 2.16 23.24
CA ILE A 16 30.63 2.46 23.08
C ILE A 16 29.90 2.16 24.39
N LEU A 17 29.47 3.20 25.10
CA LEU A 17 28.68 3.08 26.33
C LEU A 17 27.18 3.15 26.06
N SER A 18 26.76 4.04 25.16
CA SER A 18 25.36 4.27 24.82
C SER A 18 24.51 4.52 26.07
N THR A 19 24.89 5.54 26.84
CA THR A 19 24.26 5.93 28.11
C THR A 19 23.62 7.31 28.05
N HIS A 20 23.87 8.07 26.99
CA HIS A 20 23.27 9.39 26.86
C HIS A 20 21.76 9.30 26.58
N ARG A 21 20.97 9.97 27.42
CA ARG A 21 19.51 9.92 27.34
C ARG A 21 18.92 10.63 26.14
N ASN A 22 19.49 11.77 25.75
CA ASN A 22 18.81 12.70 24.85
C ASN A 22 19.29 12.65 23.40
N THR A 23 20.35 11.90 23.13
CA THR A 23 20.97 11.87 21.79
C THR A 23 21.47 10.48 21.46
N LEU A 24 21.48 10.20 20.16
CA LEU A 24 22.16 9.08 19.52
C LEU A 24 23.04 9.63 18.41
N GLU A 25 24.26 9.12 18.32
CA GLU A 25 25.26 9.66 17.41
C GLU A 25 26.03 8.58 16.65
N ILE A 26 26.30 8.84 15.36
CA ILE A 26 27.13 7.99 14.50
C ILE A 26 28.20 8.88 13.88
N ILE A 27 29.47 8.50 14.03
CA ILE A 27 30.62 9.32 13.61
C ILE A 27 31.46 8.63 12.53
N LYS A 28 32.11 9.42 11.68
CA LYS A 28 33.08 8.94 10.69
C LYS A 28 34.45 8.64 11.28
N SER A 29 34.85 9.36 12.33
CA SER A 29 36.09 9.06 13.06
C SER A 29 36.06 7.61 13.54
N LYS A 30 37.20 6.93 13.45
CA LYS A 30 37.37 5.57 13.98
C LYS A 30 37.66 5.59 15.49
N GLU A 31 38.17 6.71 15.98
CA GLU A 31 38.53 6.93 17.37
C GLU A 31 37.30 7.32 18.19
N LEU A 32 37.17 6.73 19.37
CA LEU A 32 36.12 7.06 20.35
C LEU A 32 36.69 7.07 21.76
N SER A 33 36.59 8.22 22.42
CA SER A 33 36.93 8.36 23.84
C SER A 33 35.82 7.79 24.74
N LYS A 34 36.14 7.52 26.01
CA LYS A 34 35.16 7.05 27.01
C LYS A 34 34.07 8.08 27.35
N ASN A 35 34.26 9.35 26.97
CA ASN A 35 33.29 10.41 27.21
C ASN A 35 32.23 10.52 26.10
N GLY A 36 32.40 9.80 24.98
CA GLY A 36 31.46 9.78 23.86
C GLY A 36 30.24 8.90 24.13
N ASP A 37 29.46 9.23 25.15
CA ASP A 37 28.45 8.35 25.73
C ASP A 37 27.14 8.26 24.92
N CYS A 38 26.95 9.14 23.94
CA CYS A 38 25.87 9.13 22.94
C CYS A 38 26.18 8.31 21.68
N ILE A 39 27.44 7.96 21.45
CA ILE A 39 27.90 7.36 20.19
C ILE A 39 27.54 5.87 20.16
N VAL A 40 26.94 5.44 19.05
CA VAL A 40 26.53 4.05 18.81
C VAL A 40 27.29 3.38 17.66
N ALA A 41 28.13 4.10 16.92
CA ALA A 41 29.10 3.52 15.99
C ALA A 41 30.17 4.52 15.56
N THR A 42 31.31 3.98 15.13
CA THR A 42 32.47 4.71 14.61
C THR A 42 32.80 4.28 13.19
N GLY A 43 33.64 5.04 12.48
CA GLY A 43 34.11 4.64 11.14
C GLY A 43 33.00 4.58 10.09
N ALA A 44 31.97 5.41 10.21
CA ALA A 44 30.84 5.42 9.28
C ALA A 44 31.25 5.88 7.87
N ASN A 45 30.65 5.30 6.84
CA ASN A 45 30.92 5.65 5.43
C ASN A 45 29.75 6.33 4.71
N PHE A 46 28.86 7.00 5.45
CA PHE A 46 27.75 7.74 4.84
C PHE A 46 28.25 8.92 3.99
N SER A 47 27.45 9.30 3.00
CA SER A 47 27.66 10.49 2.18
C SER A 47 26.47 11.43 2.31
N TYR A 48 26.75 12.71 2.53
CA TYR A 48 25.72 13.75 2.53
C TYR A 48 24.91 13.74 1.23
N SER A 49 25.54 13.53 0.07
CA SER A 49 24.83 13.51 -1.21
C SER A 49 23.78 12.39 -1.30
N LYS A 50 23.97 11.27 -0.59
CA LYS A 50 23.00 10.18 -0.51
C LYS A 50 21.92 10.42 0.54
N LEU A 51 22.21 11.18 1.59
CA LEU A 51 21.27 11.53 2.66
C LEU A 51 20.38 12.72 2.30
N LYS A 52 20.93 13.73 1.63
CA LYS A 52 20.24 14.97 1.23
C LYS A 52 18.85 14.73 0.62
N PRO A 53 18.65 13.74 -0.28
CA PRO A 53 17.34 13.51 -0.88
C PRO A 53 16.28 13.00 0.10
N LEU A 54 16.68 12.45 1.25
CA LEU A 54 15.77 12.02 2.32
C LEU A 54 15.31 13.18 3.21
N LEU A 55 16.03 14.32 3.21
CA LEU A 55 15.72 15.47 4.07
C LEU A 55 14.37 16.13 3.75
N LYS A 56 13.82 15.86 2.56
CA LYS A 56 12.46 16.29 2.18
C LYS A 56 11.35 15.57 2.95
N TYR A 57 11.62 14.40 3.53
CA TYR A 57 10.62 13.62 4.26
C TYR A 57 10.56 14.11 5.70
N LYS A 58 9.34 14.40 6.21
CA LYS A 58 9.17 14.92 7.57
C LYS A 58 9.55 13.91 8.65
N LYS A 59 9.30 12.63 8.41
CA LYS A 59 9.55 11.53 9.37
C LYS A 59 10.35 10.43 8.72
N LEU A 60 11.42 10.04 9.38
CA LEU A 60 12.30 8.96 8.95
C LEU A 60 12.42 7.93 10.08
N LYS A 61 12.79 6.71 9.71
CA LYS A 61 13.31 5.70 10.62
C LYS A 61 14.76 5.40 10.27
N LEU A 62 15.58 5.19 11.29
CA LEU A 62 16.93 4.67 11.22
C LEU A 62 16.90 3.22 11.72
N ILE A 63 17.29 2.28 10.87
CA ILE A 63 17.44 0.86 11.20
C ILE A 63 18.93 0.60 11.41
N LEU A 64 19.29 0.00 12.55
CA LEU A 64 20.63 -0.41 12.93
C LEU A 64 20.68 -1.93 12.95
N GLN A 65 21.45 -2.54 12.04
CA GLN A 65 21.54 -3.98 11.94
C GLN A 65 22.97 -4.48 12.20
N ALA A 66 23.12 -5.35 13.19
CA ALA A 66 24.37 -6.02 13.53
C ALA A 66 24.13 -7.55 13.49
N GLY A 67 24.50 -8.21 12.39
CA GLY A 67 24.15 -9.62 12.16
C GLY A 67 22.63 -9.84 12.20
N ARG A 68 22.15 -10.80 13.00
CA ARG A 68 20.70 -11.06 13.21
C ARG A 68 20.00 -10.12 14.20
N SER A 69 20.71 -9.14 14.77
CA SER A 69 20.16 -8.22 15.76
C SER A 69 19.81 -6.90 15.08
N GLU A 70 18.65 -6.34 15.39
CA GLU A 70 18.12 -5.11 14.79
C GLU A 70 17.61 -4.17 15.88
N GLU A 71 17.80 -2.87 15.64
CA GLU A 71 17.22 -1.77 16.39
C GLU A 71 16.67 -0.72 15.44
N ILE A 72 15.54 -0.10 15.81
CA ILE A 72 14.87 0.93 14.99
C ILE A 72 14.67 2.18 15.84
N VAL A 73 14.99 3.33 15.26
CA VAL A 73 14.83 4.67 15.84
C VAL A 73 14.01 5.52 14.89
N TYR A 74 12.90 6.08 15.34
CA TYR A 74 12.06 7.00 14.59
C TYR A 74 12.39 8.44 14.98
N PHE A 75 12.34 9.37 14.03
CA PHE A 75 12.61 10.78 14.29
C PHE A 75 11.96 11.69 13.25
N ASN A 76 11.80 12.97 13.61
CA ASN A 76 11.48 14.01 12.66
C ASN A 76 12.78 14.53 12.03
N THR A 77 12.79 14.68 10.71
CA THR A 77 13.98 15.11 9.97
C THR A 77 14.27 16.59 10.19
N ASN A 78 15.55 16.94 10.28
CA ASN A 78 16.02 18.31 10.18
C ASN A 78 16.41 18.62 8.72
N PRO A 79 15.67 19.47 7.99
CA PRO A 79 15.98 19.81 6.59
C PRO A 79 17.35 20.47 6.41
N ASP A 80 17.87 21.13 7.45
CA ASP A 80 19.12 21.89 7.42
C ASP A 80 20.36 21.05 7.77
N TYR A 81 20.20 19.73 7.91
CA TYR A 81 21.32 18.82 8.10
C TYR A 81 22.34 18.97 6.96
N SER A 82 23.62 19.13 7.30
CA SER A 82 24.70 19.34 6.34
C SER A 82 26.06 18.81 6.79
N SER A 83 26.15 18.19 7.98
CA SER A 83 27.42 17.64 8.49
C SER A 83 28.01 16.57 7.58
N LYS A 84 29.34 16.59 7.48
CA LYS A 84 30.12 15.61 6.72
C LYS A 84 30.71 14.51 7.60
N ASP A 85 30.75 14.72 8.92
CA ASP A 85 31.54 13.92 9.85
C ASP A 85 30.68 13.10 10.82
N GLU A 86 29.47 13.54 11.09
CA GLU A 86 28.59 12.90 12.06
C GLU A 86 27.09 13.01 11.72
N LEU A 87 26.32 12.12 12.33
CA LEU A 87 24.86 12.06 12.31
C LEU A 87 24.38 12.09 13.74
N VAL A 88 23.73 13.18 14.14
CA VAL A 88 23.12 13.29 15.47
C VAL A 88 21.60 13.21 15.37
N ILE A 89 21.00 12.34 16.18
CA ILE A 89 19.55 12.24 16.36
C ILE A 89 19.23 12.60 17.81
N ARG A 90 18.24 13.47 18.03
CA ARG A 90 17.93 14.06 19.33
C ARG A 90 16.49 13.78 19.74
N LEU A 91 16.27 13.56 21.04
CA LEU A 91 14.93 13.55 21.64
C LEU A 91 14.30 14.94 21.64
N SER A 92 15.10 16.00 21.81
CA SER A 92 14.63 17.38 21.84
C SER A 92 14.39 17.93 20.43
N GLU A 93 13.86 19.16 20.37
CA GLU A 93 13.65 19.92 19.14
C GLU A 93 14.88 20.73 18.69
N PHE A 94 15.93 20.73 19.50
CA PHE A 94 17.15 21.47 19.18
C PHE A 94 17.77 20.92 17.89
N ALA A 95 17.90 21.76 16.87
CA ALA A 95 18.49 21.41 15.59
C ALA A 95 19.79 22.19 15.38
N SER A 96 20.73 21.56 14.67
CA SER A 96 21.98 22.16 14.22
C SER A 96 22.43 21.43 12.94
N GLU A 97 23.46 21.94 12.26
CA GLU A 97 23.99 21.35 11.00
C GLU A 97 24.37 19.86 11.09
N ARG A 98 24.75 19.39 12.29
CA ARG A 98 25.06 17.98 12.61
C ARG A 98 23.86 17.14 13.00
N THR A 99 22.73 17.78 13.29
CA THR A 99 21.51 17.12 13.72
C THR A 99 20.76 16.66 12.48
N LEU A 100 20.78 15.35 12.22
CA LEU A 100 19.96 14.74 11.17
C LEU A 100 18.48 14.70 11.59
N GLY A 101 18.22 14.47 12.88
CA GLY A 101 16.88 14.22 13.40
C GLY A 101 16.62 14.79 14.77
N VAL A 102 15.38 15.21 14.99
CA VAL A 102 14.85 15.76 16.25
C VAL A 102 13.58 15.01 16.65
N ARG A 103 13.10 15.21 17.89
CA ARG A 103 11.90 14.52 18.42
C ARG A 103 11.94 13.01 18.21
N SER A 104 13.11 12.41 18.41
CA SER A 104 13.27 10.98 18.29
C SER A 104 12.49 10.23 19.37
N ASP A 105 12.11 8.98 19.10
CA ASP A 105 11.53 8.09 20.10
C ASP A 105 12.58 7.46 21.04
N LYS A 106 13.86 7.49 20.66
CA LYS A 106 14.97 6.89 21.42
C LYS A 106 16.19 7.80 21.45
N GLY A 107 16.77 7.95 22.63
CA GLY A 107 18.19 8.31 22.76
C GLY A 107 19.06 7.06 22.78
N SER A 108 20.39 7.24 22.78
CA SER A 108 21.34 6.12 22.80
C SER A 108 21.10 5.19 24.00
N SER A 109 20.78 5.72 25.18
CA SER A 109 20.54 4.92 26.39
C SER A 109 19.34 3.98 26.33
N MET A 110 18.44 4.19 25.36
CA MET A 110 17.21 3.43 25.16
C MET A 110 17.38 2.30 24.13
N ILE A 111 18.57 2.16 23.53
CA ILE A 111 18.92 1.05 22.65
C ILE A 111 19.10 -0.23 23.48
N ASN A 112 18.63 -1.38 22.98
CA ASN A 112 18.67 -2.64 23.71
C ASN A 112 20.10 -3.00 24.14
N ARG A 113 20.28 -3.30 25.43
CA ARG A 113 21.60 -3.59 26.00
C ARG A 113 22.29 -4.83 25.41
N LYS A 114 21.53 -5.81 24.90
CA LYS A 114 22.10 -6.95 24.15
C LYS A 114 22.66 -6.49 22.79
N PHE A 115 22.01 -5.53 22.14
CA PHE A 115 22.52 -4.90 20.92
C PHE A 115 23.80 -4.10 21.22
N ILE A 116 23.78 -3.28 22.30
CA ILE A 116 24.96 -2.51 22.74
C ILE A 116 26.17 -3.41 23.03
N LYS A 117 25.99 -4.49 23.81
CA LYS A 117 27.07 -5.47 24.07
C LYS A 117 27.67 -6.08 22.80
N LYS A 118 26.87 -6.19 21.74
CA LYS A 118 27.33 -6.72 20.45
C LYS A 118 28.20 -5.73 19.71
N ILE A 119 27.78 -4.46 19.66
CA ILE A 119 28.51 -3.39 18.97
C ILE A 119 29.69 -2.84 19.79
N GLN A 120 29.81 -3.20 21.07
CA GLN A 120 31.05 -2.97 21.83
C GLN A 120 32.22 -3.81 21.31
N LYS A 121 31.99 -4.87 20.53
CA LYS A 121 33.06 -5.66 19.93
C LYS A 121 33.72 -4.86 18.81
N PRO A 122 35.04 -4.58 18.89
CA PRO A 122 35.76 -3.95 17.79
C PRO A 122 35.57 -4.75 16.51
N LYS A 123 35.43 -4.07 15.36
CA LYS A 123 35.17 -4.65 14.03
C LYS A 123 33.76 -5.24 13.81
N GLN A 124 32.86 -5.25 14.79
CA GLN A 124 31.46 -5.61 14.53
C GLN A 124 30.89 -4.63 13.50
N LYS A 125 30.67 -5.09 12.27
CA LYS A 125 30.05 -4.28 11.22
C LYS A 125 28.59 -4.04 11.56
N ILE A 126 28.14 -2.79 11.39
CA ILE A 126 26.76 -2.36 11.56
C ILE A 126 26.31 -1.76 10.24
N THR A 127 25.19 -2.23 9.71
CA THR A 127 24.52 -1.64 8.57
C THR A 127 23.46 -0.68 9.08
N PHE A 128 23.46 0.54 8.58
CA PHE A 128 22.48 1.57 8.87
C PHE A 128 21.65 1.84 7.64
N THR A 129 20.32 1.83 7.78
CA THR A 129 19.39 2.19 6.72
C THR A 129 18.48 3.31 7.22
N ILE A 130 18.45 4.42 6.50
CA ILE A 130 17.54 5.54 6.77
C ILE A 130 16.50 5.57 5.66
N GLU A 131 15.23 5.55 6.04
CA GLU A 131 14.11 5.59 5.09
C GLU A 131 12.86 6.24 5.67
N PRO A 132 11.91 6.67 4.82
CA PRO A 132 10.64 7.22 5.27
C PRO A 132 9.86 6.27 6.19
N GLN A 133 9.22 6.83 7.20
CA GLN A 133 8.34 6.06 8.07
C GLN A 133 7.01 5.78 7.35
N ILE A 134 6.77 4.53 7.00
CA ILE A 134 5.45 4.05 6.55
C ILE A 134 4.55 3.77 7.76
N LYS A 135 3.30 4.21 7.67
CA LYS A 135 2.26 3.99 8.69
C LYS A 135 1.03 3.27 8.14
N ALA A 136 0.75 3.41 6.84
CA ALA A 136 -0.46 2.85 6.25
C ALA A 136 -0.17 2.14 4.94
N VAL A 137 -0.87 1.02 4.74
CA VAL A 137 -0.96 0.33 3.45
C VAL A 137 -2.39 0.48 2.96
N VAL A 138 -2.53 1.28 1.90
CA VAL A 138 -3.77 1.49 1.16
C VAL A 138 -3.81 0.46 0.04
N MET A 139 -4.91 -0.25 -0.10
CA MET A 139 -5.04 -1.34 -1.07
C MET A 139 -6.33 -1.19 -1.87
N ASP A 140 -6.26 -1.46 -3.16
CA ASP A 140 -7.46 -1.90 -3.87
C ASP A 140 -7.91 -3.28 -3.36
N PHE A 141 -9.13 -3.65 -3.74
CA PHE A 141 -9.76 -4.89 -3.33
C PHE A 141 -9.84 -5.91 -4.46
N ASP A 142 -10.64 -5.64 -5.49
CA ASP A 142 -10.83 -6.53 -6.65
C ASP A 142 -9.50 -6.72 -7.40
N ASP A 143 -9.19 -7.96 -7.77
CA ASP A 143 -7.97 -8.38 -8.47
C ASP A 143 -6.63 -7.99 -7.81
N THR A 144 -6.69 -7.42 -6.60
CA THR A 144 -5.54 -7.17 -5.72
C THR A 144 -5.56 -8.18 -4.57
N ILE A 145 -6.65 -8.24 -3.80
CA ILE A 145 -6.79 -9.16 -2.65
C ILE A 145 -7.58 -10.41 -3.05
N GLU A 146 -8.65 -10.23 -3.82
CA GLU A 146 -9.50 -11.32 -4.31
C GLU A 146 -9.43 -11.46 -5.82
N ASP A 147 -9.63 -12.68 -6.30
CA ASP A 147 -9.49 -13.03 -7.71
C ASP A 147 -10.85 -12.93 -8.42
N PHE A 148 -11.25 -11.70 -8.78
CA PHE A 148 -12.53 -11.46 -9.43
C PHE A 148 -12.51 -11.93 -10.88
N GLN A 149 -11.40 -11.77 -11.58
CA GLN A 149 -11.24 -12.24 -12.95
C GLN A 149 -11.43 -13.76 -13.12
N LEU A 150 -10.97 -14.56 -12.15
CA LEU A 150 -11.24 -16.00 -12.15
C LEU A 150 -12.74 -16.31 -12.16
N VAL A 151 -13.55 -15.48 -11.52
CA VAL A 151 -15.01 -15.63 -11.42
C VAL A 151 -15.70 -15.06 -12.66
N LYS A 152 -15.21 -13.94 -13.19
CA LYS A 152 -15.85 -13.15 -14.25
C LYS A 152 -16.29 -13.98 -15.47
N ASN A 153 -15.38 -14.78 -16.03
CA ASN A 153 -15.69 -15.53 -17.25
C ASN A 153 -16.81 -16.56 -17.02
N LYS A 154 -16.79 -17.24 -15.86
CA LYS A 154 -17.84 -18.22 -15.51
C LYS A 154 -19.15 -17.53 -15.16
N LEU A 155 -19.08 -16.35 -14.55
CA LEU A 155 -20.24 -15.53 -14.22
C LEU A 155 -20.97 -15.09 -15.48
N TYR A 156 -20.29 -14.53 -16.48
CA TYR A 156 -20.95 -14.05 -17.70
C TYR A 156 -21.54 -15.21 -18.51
N LEU A 157 -20.87 -16.36 -18.54
CA LEU A 157 -21.43 -17.59 -19.13
C LEU A 157 -22.66 -18.12 -18.36
N HIS A 158 -22.69 -17.94 -17.04
CA HIS A 158 -23.85 -18.31 -16.25
C HIS A 158 -25.03 -17.36 -16.51
N MET A 159 -24.78 -16.05 -16.53
CA MET A 159 -25.80 -15.05 -16.82
C MET A 159 -26.36 -15.18 -18.24
N SER A 160 -25.51 -15.47 -19.24
CA SER A 160 -25.96 -15.63 -20.62
C SER A 160 -26.92 -16.81 -20.80
N LYS A 161 -26.72 -17.91 -20.06
CA LYS A 161 -27.67 -19.04 -20.02
C LYS A 161 -29.02 -18.64 -19.44
N ILE A 162 -29.03 -17.93 -18.30
CA ILE A 162 -30.27 -17.42 -17.70
C ILE A 162 -30.99 -16.49 -18.67
N LEU A 163 -30.26 -15.60 -19.35
CA LEU A 163 -30.83 -14.65 -20.28
C LEU A 163 -31.45 -15.33 -21.50
N PHE A 164 -30.83 -16.39 -22.00
CA PHE A 164 -31.38 -17.22 -23.08
C PHE A 164 -32.63 -17.97 -22.64
N GLU A 165 -32.56 -18.73 -21.55
CA GLU A 165 -33.65 -19.59 -21.08
C GLU A 165 -34.92 -18.80 -20.71
N LYS A 166 -34.76 -17.57 -20.19
CA LYS A 166 -35.86 -16.79 -19.64
C LYS A 166 -36.38 -15.68 -20.57
N TYR A 167 -35.52 -15.14 -21.44
CA TYR A 167 -35.84 -13.98 -22.27
C TYR A 167 -35.49 -14.16 -23.76
N ASP A 168 -35.05 -15.35 -24.18
CA ASP A 168 -34.67 -15.66 -25.57
C ASP A 168 -33.53 -14.77 -26.09
N ILE A 169 -32.65 -14.31 -25.21
CA ILE A 169 -31.46 -13.53 -25.58
C ILE A 169 -30.31 -14.50 -25.82
N TYR A 170 -29.88 -14.61 -27.08
CA TYR A 170 -28.81 -15.54 -27.47
C TYR A 170 -27.51 -15.33 -26.67
N PRO A 171 -26.85 -16.42 -26.24
CA PRO A 171 -25.66 -16.34 -25.37
C PRO A 171 -24.53 -15.47 -25.93
N ASP A 172 -24.23 -15.55 -27.22
CA ASP A 172 -23.16 -14.76 -27.83
C ASP A 172 -23.43 -13.25 -27.74
N SER A 173 -24.68 -12.85 -27.95
CA SER A 173 -25.09 -11.44 -27.90
C SER A 173 -25.08 -10.91 -26.48
N SER A 174 -25.58 -11.67 -25.51
CA SER A 174 -25.53 -11.27 -24.09
C SER A 174 -24.11 -11.25 -23.54
N LEU A 175 -23.24 -12.20 -23.91
CA LEU A 175 -21.83 -12.19 -23.54
C LEU A 175 -21.10 -10.97 -24.09
N ARG A 176 -21.31 -10.61 -25.37
CA ARG A 176 -20.73 -9.40 -25.95
C ARG A 176 -21.18 -8.16 -25.18
N PHE A 177 -22.48 -8.02 -24.95
CA PHE A 177 -23.04 -6.88 -24.20
C PHE A 177 -22.46 -6.79 -22.79
N LEU A 178 -22.41 -7.90 -22.04
CA LEU A 178 -21.88 -7.93 -20.67
C LEU A 178 -20.39 -7.57 -20.61
N ASN A 179 -19.59 -7.98 -21.60
CA ASN A 179 -18.19 -7.58 -21.69
C ASN A 179 -18.05 -6.10 -22.05
N GLU A 180 -18.82 -5.61 -23.02
CA GLU A 180 -18.77 -4.20 -23.45
C GLU A 180 -19.18 -3.25 -22.32
N ILE A 181 -20.25 -3.53 -21.59
CA ILE A 181 -20.70 -2.68 -20.48
C ILE A 181 -19.70 -2.72 -19.32
N ASP A 182 -19.09 -3.87 -19.04
CA ASP A 182 -18.02 -4.00 -18.04
C ASP A 182 -16.77 -3.18 -18.44
N GLU A 183 -16.36 -3.23 -19.70
CA GLU A 183 -15.24 -2.41 -20.20
C GLU A 183 -15.56 -0.91 -20.19
N ILE A 184 -16.77 -0.49 -20.55
CA ILE A 184 -17.15 0.93 -20.53
C ILE A 184 -17.10 1.46 -19.09
N THR A 185 -17.69 0.72 -18.16
CA THR A 185 -17.81 1.10 -16.75
C THR A 185 -16.48 0.93 -15.99
N GLY A 186 -15.64 -0.01 -16.43
CA GLY A 186 -14.39 -0.40 -15.80
C GLY A 186 -13.11 0.12 -16.47
N HIS A 187 -13.17 0.81 -17.62
CA HIS A 187 -11.98 1.25 -18.37
C HIS A 187 -12.09 2.62 -19.08
N LYS A 188 -13.25 3.01 -19.63
CA LYS A 188 -13.37 4.22 -20.51
C LYS A 188 -13.74 5.52 -19.78
N GLY A 189 -13.04 5.82 -18.68
CA GLY A 189 -13.12 7.15 -18.03
C GLY A 189 -14.36 7.39 -17.14
N MET A 190 -15.15 6.35 -16.89
CA MET A 190 -16.33 6.39 -16.00
C MET A 190 -16.03 5.80 -14.60
N HIS A 191 -14.75 5.51 -14.34
CA HIS A 191 -14.24 5.05 -13.06
C HIS A 191 -14.70 5.92 -11.89
N GLY A 192 -15.05 5.26 -10.79
CA GLY A 192 -15.37 5.93 -9.55
C GLY A 192 -16.75 6.57 -9.42
N SER A 193 -17.66 6.43 -10.38
CA SER A 193 -19.06 6.83 -10.21
C SER A 193 -19.93 5.61 -9.85
N PRO A 194 -20.52 5.57 -8.64
CA PRO A 194 -21.39 4.46 -8.19
C PRO A 194 -22.53 4.13 -9.15
N LYS A 195 -22.99 5.14 -9.91
CA LYS A 195 -24.09 4.99 -10.88
C LYS A 195 -23.75 4.10 -12.07
N PHE A 196 -22.48 3.81 -12.33
CA PHE A 196 -22.05 2.99 -13.47
C PHE A 196 -21.67 1.57 -13.06
N SER A 197 -21.42 1.31 -11.77
CA SER A 197 -21.19 -0.04 -11.25
C SER A 197 -22.46 -0.74 -10.77
N ASP A 198 -23.60 -0.03 -10.69
CA ASP A 198 -24.89 -0.61 -10.31
C ASP A 198 -25.40 -1.65 -11.34
N ARG A 199 -25.49 -2.90 -10.89
CA ARG A 199 -25.98 -4.02 -11.70
C ARG A 199 -27.46 -3.91 -12.08
N HIS A 200 -28.29 -3.20 -11.32
CA HIS A 200 -29.68 -2.96 -11.72
C HIS A 200 -29.73 -2.14 -13.00
N ARG A 201 -28.85 -1.13 -13.09
CA ARG A 201 -28.73 -0.32 -14.30
C ARG A 201 -28.24 -1.15 -15.48
N TRP A 202 -27.23 -2.00 -15.27
CA TRP A 202 -26.72 -2.86 -16.34
C TRP A 202 -27.82 -3.72 -16.96
N PHE A 203 -28.61 -4.41 -16.13
CA PHE A 203 -29.69 -5.26 -16.63
C PHE A 203 -30.85 -4.46 -17.20
N LYS A 204 -31.08 -3.23 -16.72
CA LYS A 204 -32.02 -2.31 -17.37
C LYS A 204 -31.57 -1.93 -18.78
N GLU A 205 -30.31 -1.50 -18.94
CA GLU A 205 -29.74 -1.15 -20.25
C GLU A 205 -29.71 -2.35 -21.19
N LEU A 206 -29.48 -3.56 -20.65
CA LEU A 206 -29.58 -4.81 -21.40
C LEU A 206 -31.00 -5.03 -21.93
N PHE A 207 -32.02 -4.90 -21.09
CA PHE A 207 -33.42 -5.04 -21.52
C PHE A 207 -33.81 -3.99 -22.55
N ASP A 208 -33.38 -2.73 -22.36
CA ASP A 208 -33.62 -1.65 -23.30
C ASP A 208 -32.93 -1.95 -24.66
N PHE A 209 -31.69 -2.44 -24.64
CA PHE A 209 -30.91 -2.80 -25.84
C PHE A 209 -31.54 -3.95 -26.63
N PHE A 210 -32.00 -5.00 -25.96
CA PHE A 210 -32.63 -6.17 -26.58
C PHE A 210 -34.15 -6.00 -26.82
N GLY A 211 -34.71 -4.82 -26.51
CA GLY A 211 -36.13 -4.53 -26.74
C GLY A 211 -37.09 -5.34 -25.86
N ILE A 212 -36.64 -5.81 -24.69
CA ILE A 212 -37.46 -6.57 -23.74
C ILE A 212 -38.45 -5.63 -23.04
N LYS A 213 -39.76 -5.87 -23.26
CA LYS A 213 -40.84 -5.03 -22.71
C LYS A 213 -41.70 -5.82 -21.73
N PHE A 214 -41.75 -5.34 -20.49
CA PHE A 214 -42.69 -5.80 -19.47
C PHE A 214 -43.45 -4.61 -18.87
N SER A 215 -44.44 -4.90 -18.04
CA SER A 215 -45.00 -3.88 -17.14
C SER A 215 -43.91 -3.37 -16.19
N LYS A 216 -44.01 -2.12 -15.75
CA LYS A 216 -43.01 -1.49 -14.86
C LYS A 216 -42.68 -2.34 -13.63
N GLN A 217 -43.71 -2.94 -13.02
CA GLN A 217 -43.55 -3.80 -11.85
C GLN A 217 -42.82 -5.11 -12.18
N LYS A 218 -43.14 -5.72 -13.32
CA LYS A 218 -42.49 -6.95 -13.76
C LYS A 218 -41.03 -6.68 -14.17
N THR A 219 -40.74 -5.60 -14.90
CA THR A 219 -39.36 -5.18 -15.23
C THR A 219 -38.50 -5.09 -13.98
N LYS A 220 -38.99 -4.41 -12.92
CA LYS A 220 -38.24 -4.31 -11.66
C LYS A 220 -37.96 -5.69 -11.05
N THR A 221 -38.97 -6.55 -10.98
CA THR A 221 -38.85 -7.90 -10.38
C THR A 221 -37.84 -8.77 -11.15
N GLU A 222 -37.83 -8.70 -12.48
CA GLU A 222 -36.90 -9.46 -13.32
C GLU A 222 -35.46 -8.96 -13.20
N ILE A 223 -35.27 -7.64 -13.11
CA ILE A 223 -33.96 -7.04 -12.85
C ILE A 223 -33.44 -7.43 -11.46
N ASP A 224 -34.27 -7.32 -10.42
CA ASP A 224 -33.91 -7.71 -9.05
C ASP A 224 -33.48 -9.19 -8.99
N PHE A 225 -34.17 -10.06 -9.75
CA PHE A 225 -33.79 -11.46 -9.93
C PHE A 225 -32.40 -11.60 -10.58
N LEU A 226 -32.15 -10.94 -11.72
CA LEU A 226 -30.86 -11.01 -12.40
C LEU A 226 -29.69 -10.50 -11.54
N VAL A 227 -29.91 -9.42 -10.79
CA VAL A 227 -28.91 -8.88 -9.85
C VAL A 227 -28.63 -9.88 -8.73
N LYS A 228 -29.66 -10.55 -8.20
CA LYS A 228 -29.50 -11.59 -7.18
C LYS A 228 -28.72 -12.79 -7.70
N GLU A 229 -29.01 -13.27 -8.90
CA GLU A 229 -28.26 -14.37 -9.52
C GLU A 229 -26.80 -13.98 -9.77
N PHE A 230 -26.56 -12.75 -10.25
CA PHE A 230 -25.21 -12.22 -10.48
C PHE A 230 -24.38 -12.24 -9.18
N TRP A 231 -24.86 -11.60 -8.12
CA TRP A 231 -24.12 -11.52 -6.86
C TRP A 231 -24.07 -12.86 -6.13
N GLY A 232 -25.13 -13.68 -6.22
CA GLY A 232 -25.13 -15.04 -5.67
C GLY A 232 -24.06 -15.92 -6.30
N PHE A 233 -23.85 -15.80 -7.62
CA PHE A 233 -22.78 -16.50 -8.30
C PHE A 233 -21.39 -15.98 -7.88
N VAL A 234 -21.20 -14.66 -7.81
CA VAL A 234 -19.95 -14.06 -7.33
C VAL A 234 -19.63 -14.56 -5.92
N ASP A 235 -20.56 -14.41 -5.00
CA ASP A 235 -20.40 -14.81 -3.61
C ASP A 235 -19.97 -16.28 -3.48
N LYS A 236 -20.57 -17.18 -4.27
CA LYS A 236 -20.28 -18.63 -4.18
C LYS A 236 -18.88 -18.99 -4.69
N ASN A 237 -18.33 -18.21 -5.63
CA ASN A 237 -17.14 -18.60 -6.37
C ASN A 237 -15.90 -17.73 -6.06
N ILE A 238 -16.09 -16.55 -5.46
CA ILE A 238 -15.01 -15.62 -5.14
C ILE A 238 -14.04 -16.18 -4.09
N LYS A 239 -12.75 -15.93 -4.31
CA LYS A 239 -11.67 -16.39 -3.44
C LYS A 239 -10.57 -15.33 -3.36
N MET A 240 -9.85 -15.31 -2.25
CA MET A 240 -8.61 -14.55 -2.13
C MET A 240 -7.49 -15.16 -2.96
N PHE A 241 -6.55 -14.33 -3.40
CA PHE A 241 -5.30 -14.83 -3.94
C PHE A 241 -4.52 -15.66 -2.90
N PRO A 242 -3.81 -16.72 -3.31
CA PRO A 242 -3.01 -17.51 -2.41
C PRO A 242 -2.02 -16.66 -1.61
N HIS A 243 -1.93 -16.91 -0.30
CA HIS A 243 -1.10 -16.20 0.68
C HIS A 243 -1.53 -14.76 1.04
N ALA A 244 -2.53 -14.16 0.37
CA ALA A 244 -2.98 -12.79 0.67
C ALA A 244 -3.37 -12.61 2.14
N ILE A 245 -4.18 -13.53 2.69
CA ILE A 245 -4.59 -13.52 4.11
C ILE A 245 -3.41 -13.51 5.08
N LYS A 246 -2.34 -14.26 4.77
CA LYS A 246 -1.15 -14.33 5.62
C LYS A 246 -0.44 -12.98 5.63
N ILE A 247 -0.27 -12.36 4.46
CA ILE A 247 0.36 -11.05 4.32
C ILE A 247 -0.46 -9.97 5.02
N LEU A 248 -1.79 -9.94 4.83
CA LEU A 248 -2.68 -9.00 5.51
C LEU A 248 -2.55 -9.09 7.04
N LYS A 249 -2.50 -10.31 7.60
CA LYS A 249 -2.30 -10.51 9.04
C LYS A 249 -0.94 -10.02 9.53
N GLU A 250 0.13 -10.20 8.76
CA GLU A 250 1.46 -9.69 9.13
C GLU A 250 1.53 -8.17 9.03
N LEU A 251 0.96 -7.57 7.98
CA LEU A 251 0.93 -6.12 7.80
C LEU A 251 0.11 -5.43 8.90
N LYS A 252 -1.03 -6.02 9.30
CA LYS A 252 -1.90 -5.48 10.36
C LYS A 252 -1.19 -5.29 11.70
N LYS A 253 -0.15 -6.08 11.98
CA LYS A 253 0.63 -5.95 13.23
C LYS A 253 1.40 -4.64 13.33
N LYS A 254 1.67 -3.98 12.20
CA LYS A 254 2.60 -2.84 12.10
C LYS A 254 2.01 -1.61 11.43
N TYR A 255 1.02 -1.77 10.56
CA TYR A 255 0.49 -0.71 9.71
C TYR A 255 -1.02 -0.62 9.81
N PHE A 256 -1.55 0.59 9.60
CA PHE A 256 -2.96 0.78 9.30
C PHE A 256 -3.27 0.18 7.94
N LEU A 257 -4.27 -0.70 7.88
CA LEU A 257 -4.72 -1.29 6.62
C LEU A 257 -5.99 -0.58 6.16
N ILE A 258 -5.96 -0.05 4.95
CA ILE A 258 -7.04 0.75 4.39
C ILE A 258 -7.43 0.16 3.04
N ILE A 259 -8.71 -0.18 2.87
CA ILE A 259 -9.26 -0.41 1.53
C ILE A 259 -9.63 0.93 0.90
N MET A 260 -9.20 1.12 -0.35
CA MET A 260 -9.64 2.21 -1.22
C MET A 260 -10.03 1.61 -2.58
N SER A 261 -11.33 1.46 -2.81
CA SER A 261 -11.85 0.76 -3.99
C SER A 261 -13.04 1.50 -4.61
N ASP A 262 -13.27 1.30 -5.90
CA ASP A 262 -14.47 1.83 -6.57
C ASP A 262 -15.69 0.99 -6.18
N SER A 263 -16.87 1.60 -6.03
CA SER A 263 -18.12 0.94 -5.60
C SER A 263 -18.56 -0.19 -6.52
N ASP A 264 -19.23 -1.20 -5.94
CA ASP A 264 -19.97 -2.27 -6.64
C ASP A 264 -21.46 -1.92 -6.85
N GLY A 265 -21.80 -0.63 -6.87
CA GLY A 265 -23.16 -0.08 -6.85
C GLY A 265 -23.63 0.28 -5.44
N THR A 266 -23.15 -0.45 -4.42
CA THR A 266 -23.23 -0.04 -3.00
C THR A 266 -22.05 -0.57 -2.21
N LYS A 267 -21.61 0.18 -1.19
CA LYS A 267 -20.57 -0.23 -0.24
C LYS A 267 -20.87 -1.57 0.44
N GLU A 268 -22.14 -1.82 0.74
CA GLU A 268 -22.61 -3.01 1.44
C GLU A 268 -22.23 -4.32 0.72
N ILE A 269 -22.20 -4.29 -0.62
CA ILE A 269 -21.78 -5.46 -1.43
C ILE A 269 -20.32 -5.82 -1.13
N LYS A 270 -19.41 -4.83 -1.14
CA LYS A 270 -17.99 -5.06 -0.79
C LYS A 270 -17.82 -5.51 0.66
N LEU A 271 -18.54 -4.89 1.60
CA LEU A 271 -18.47 -5.29 3.00
C LEU A 271 -18.89 -6.75 3.20
N LYS A 272 -19.95 -7.20 2.52
CA LYS A 272 -20.38 -8.60 2.53
C LYS A 272 -19.33 -9.54 1.96
N ARG A 273 -18.71 -9.19 0.82
CA ARG A 273 -17.60 -9.96 0.22
C ARG A 273 -16.41 -10.09 1.18
N MET A 274 -15.93 -8.99 1.75
CA MET A 274 -14.83 -9.00 2.73
C MET A 274 -15.17 -9.79 4.00
N LYS A 275 -16.42 -9.69 4.48
CA LYS A 275 -16.90 -10.47 5.64
C LYS A 275 -16.87 -11.97 5.34
N LYS A 276 -17.35 -12.38 4.17
CA LYS A 276 -17.35 -13.77 3.72
C LYS A 276 -15.94 -14.33 3.55
N LEU A 277 -15.00 -13.51 3.09
CA LEU A 277 -13.59 -13.86 2.98
C LEU A 277 -12.85 -13.84 4.33
N GLY A 278 -13.48 -13.40 5.42
CA GLY A 278 -12.90 -13.37 6.76
C GLY A 278 -11.79 -12.34 6.94
N ILE A 279 -11.83 -11.24 6.17
CA ILE A 279 -10.80 -10.19 6.19
C ILE A 279 -11.32 -8.83 6.63
N LEU A 280 -12.64 -8.68 6.81
CA LEU A 280 -13.26 -7.39 7.15
C LEU A 280 -12.58 -6.74 8.36
N ASP A 281 -12.37 -7.52 9.43
CA ASP A 281 -11.81 -7.04 10.70
C ASP A 281 -10.29 -6.77 10.65
N LEU A 282 -9.61 -7.10 9.54
CA LEU A 282 -8.21 -6.75 9.36
C LEU A 282 -8.04 -5.28 8.95
N PHE A 283 -9.03 -4.70 8.29
CA PHE A 283 -8.94 -3.32 7.80
C PHE A 283 -9.38 -2.34 8.87
N ASP A 284 -8.54 -1.34 9.12
CA ASP A 284 -8.88 -0.22 10.00
C ASP A 284 -10.02 0.59 9.38
N ILE A 285 -9.99 0.76 8.06
CA ILE A 285 -10.97 1.51 7.28
C ILE A 285 -11.21 0.86 5.93
N ILE A 286 -12.47 0.92 5.52
CA ILE A 286 -12.90 0.58 4.17
C ILE A 286 -13.55 1.81 3.57
N LEU A 287 -12.93 2.35 2.52
CA LEU A 287 -13.41 3.48 1.77
C LEU A 287 -13.75 3.04 0.35
N THR A 288 -14.96 3.39 -0.06
CA THR A 288 -15.51 3.11 -1.38
C THR A 288 -15.92 4.41 -2.05
N SER A 289 -16.06 4.42 -3.38
CA SER A 289 -16.54 5.62 -4.07
C SER A 289 -17.95 6.06 -3.65
N ASP A 290 -18.74 5.21 -2.99
CA ASP A 290 -20.02 5.58 -2.38
C ASP A 290 -19.86 6.57 -1.22
N ASP A 291 -18.76 6.50 -0.49
CA ASP A 291 -18.51 7.35 0.69
C ASP A 291 -18.24 8.82 0.29
N THR A 292 -17.82 9.04 -0.95
CA THR A 292 -17.31 10.33 -1.44
C THR A 292 -17.99 10.79 -2.74
N ASN A 293 -18.82 9.95 -3.36
CA ASN A 293 -19.32 10.10 -4.74
C ASN A 293 -18.22 10.27 -5.80
N LEU A 294 -17.00 9.85 -5.47
CA LEU A 294 -15.79 9.99 -6.29
C LEU A 294 -14.95 8.74 -6.07
N GLY A 295 -14.41 8.14 -7.13
CA GLY A 295 -13.48 7.01 -7.01
C GLY A 295 -12.12 7.29 -7.60
N LYS A 296 -11.34 6.24 -7.80
CA LYS A 296 -9.97 6.35 -8.30
C LYS A 296 -10.00 6.74 -9.80
N PRO A 297 -9.03 7.53 -10.32
CA PRO A 297 -7.90 8.18 -9.65
C PRO A 297 -8.22 9.63 -9.20
N ASN A 298 -9.34 9.89 -8.51
CA ASN A 298 -9.69 11.27 -8.12
C ASN A 298 -8.92 11.75 -6.87
N MET A 299 -8.21 12.89 -6.97
CA MET A 299 -7.44 13.45 -5.85
C MET A 299 -8.28 13.77 -4.60
N LYS A 300 -9.55 14.13 -4.75
CA LYS A 300 -10.44 14.34 -3.60
C LYS A 300 -10.73 13.04 -2.85
N PHE A 301 -10.73 11.89 -3.55
CA PHE A 301 -10.89 10.57 -2.93
C PHE A 301 -9.70 10.25 -2.02
N TYR A 302 -8.47 10.40 -2.52
CA TYR A 302 -7.24 10.27 -1.73
C TYR A 302 -7.18 11.24 -0.55
N ASN A 303 -7.54 12.51 -0.76
CA ASN A 303 -7.55 13.52 0.30
C ASN A 303 -8.49 13.19 1.47
N SER A 304 -9.56 12.42 1.23
CA SER A 304 -10.46 11.98 2.28
C SER A 304 -9.73 11.06 3.29
N ILE A 305 -8.84 10.19 2.81
CA ILE A 305 -8.01 9.31 3.64
C ILE A 305 -7.02 10.14 4.45
N PHE A 306 -6.25 11.02 3.80
CA PHE A 306 -5.22 11.80 4.49
C PHE A 306 -5.78 12.69 5.59
N LYS A 307 -6.90 13.39 5.32
CA LYS A 307 -7.55 14.25 6.31
C LYS A 307 -8.12 13.44 7.48
N LYS A 308 -8.86 12.37 7.19
CA LYS A 308 -9.55 11.57 8.21
C LYS A 308 -8.57 10.87 9.16
N PHE A 309 -7.41 10.43 8.66
CA PHE A 309 -6.43 9.68 9.45
C PHE A 309 -5.21 10.48 9.87
N LYS A 310 -5.17 11.78 9.56
CA LYS A 310 -3.99 12.63 9.79
C LYS A 310 -2.71 12.00 9.21
N LEU A 311 -2.87 11.29 8.10
CA LEU A 311 -1.80 10.66 7.35
C LEU A 311 -1.25 11.62 6.32
N LYS A 312 0.02 11.45 6.00
CA LYS A 312 0.63 12.12 4.86
C LYS A 312 0.85 11.13 3.72
N PRO A 313 0.83 11.58 2.46
CA PRO A 313 1.11 10.70 1.32
C PRO A 313 2.42 9.92 1.47
N GLU A 314 3.50 10.57 1.92
CA GLU A 314 4.80 9.92 2.08
C GLU A 314 4.87 8.85 3.18
N GLU A 315 3.84 8.78 4.03
CA GLU A 315 3.69 7.76 5.08
C GLU A 315 2.84 6.56 4.62
N CYS A 316 2.41 6.56 3.36
CA CYS A 316 1.48 5.58 2.81
C CYS A 316 2.07 4.82 1.61
N ILE A 317 1.67 3.57 1.48
CA ILE A 317 1.89 2.75 0.29
C ILE A 317 0.54 2.46 -0.35
N MET A 318 0.42 2.63 -1.67
CA MET A 318 -0.73 2.19 -2.46
C MET A 318 -0.41 0.87 -3.15
N MET A 319 -1.28 -0.11 -3.00
CA MET A 319 -1.22 -1.40 -3.68
C MET A 319 -2.45 -1.59 -4.57
N GLY A 320 -2.24 -1.96 -5.82
CA GLY A 320 -3.33 -2.20 -6.78
C GLY A 320 -2.86 -2.97 -8.01
N ASP A 321 -3.80 -3.52 -8.76
CA ASP A 321 -3.54 -4.28 -9.98
C ASP A 321 -3.52 -3.40 -11.24
N LYS A 322 -4.15 -2.20 -11.19
CA LYS A 322 -4.29 -1.29 -12.33
C LYS A 322 -3.33 -0.10 -12.22
N PRO A 323 -2.20 -0.06 -12.96
CA PRO A 323 -1.19 0.98 -12.81
C PRO A 323 -1.72 2.42 -12.96
N GLU A 324 -2.51 2.69 -13.99
CA GLU A 324 -3.02 4.03 -14.29
C GLU A 324 -4.12 4.48 -13.31
N VAL A 325 -4.93 3.55 -12.79
CA VAL A 325 -6.03 3.86 -11.87
C VAL A 325 -5.55 3.96 -10.42
N ASP A 326 -4.69 3.04 -10.00
CA ASP A 326 -4.26 2.91 -8.61
C ASP A 326 -2.96 3.65 -8.32
N LEU A 327 -1.98 3.60 -9.22
CA LEU A 327 -0.58 3.88 -8.85
C LEU A 327 -0.11 5.24 -9.34
N GLU A 328 -0.53 5.68 -10.52
CA GLU A 328 -0.02 6.93 -11.12
C GLU A 328 -0.26 8.15 -10.22
N LEU A 329 -1.51 8.38 -9.80
CA LEU A 329 -1.81 9.50 -8.90
C LEU A 329 -1.17 9.30 -7.53
N ALA A 330 -1.20 8.08 -6.97
CA ALA A 330 -0.59 7.77 -5.68
C ALA A 330 0.91 8.15 -5.67
N LYS A 331 1.63 7.83 -6.74
CA LYS A 331 3.02 8.24 -6.91
C LYS A 331 3.17 9.75 -6.98
N LYS A 332 2.37 10.40 -7.83
CA LYS A 332 2.43 11.85 -8.07
C LYS A 332 2.27 12.66 -6.78
N ILE A 333 1.48 12.17 -5.84
CA ILE A 333 1.21 12.83 -4.56
C ILE A 333 2.19 12.43 -3.46
N GLY A 334 3.12 11.51 -3.72
CA GLY A 334 4.23 11.17 -2.83
C GLY A 334 4.12 9.82 -2.11
N MET A 335 3.07 9.03 -2.37
CA MET A 335 2.96 7.66 -1.86
C MET A 335 4.00 6.75 -2.51
N ARG A 336 4.29 5.63 -1.85
CA ARG A 336 4.94 4.49 -2.51
C ARG A 336 3.91 3.65 -3.24
N THR A 337 4.32 2.96 -4.29
CA THR A 337 3.42 2.17 -5.14
C THR A 337 3.91 0.75 -5.27
N VAL A 338 3.00 -0.21 -5.08
CA VAL A 338 3.24 -1.63 -5.33
C VAL A 338 2.26 -2.09 -6.40
N TRP A 339 2.79 -2.48 -7.55
CA TRP A 339 1.98 -3.10 -8.58
C TRP A 339 1.81 -4.59 -8.30
N VAL A 340 0.55 -4.98 -8.07
CA VAL A 340 0.17 -6.37 -7.92
C VAL A 340 -0.13 -6.93 -9.31
N LYS A 341 0.82 -7.67 -9.88
CA LYS A 341 0.73 -8.20 -11.25
C LYS A 341 -0.21 -9.41 -11.32
N HIS A 342 -1.51 -9.15 -11.20
CA HIS A 342 -2.58 -10.13 -11.31
C HIS A 342 -3.44 -9.91 -12.57
N GLY A 343 -4.12 -10.98 -12.97
CA GLY A 343 -5.11 -10.91 -14.04
C GLY A 343 -4.55 -10.63 -15.44
N ASP A 344 -5.48 -10.34 -16.35
CA ASP A 344 -5.26 -10.08 -17.76
C ASP A 344 -4.61 -8.70 -17.99
N TRP A 345 -4.80 -7.75 -17.07
CA TRP A 345 -4.10 -6.46 -17.06
C TRP A 345 -2.59 -6.63 -16.92
N ALA A 346 -2.13 -7.46 -15.98
CA ALA A 346 -0.71 -7.73 -15.84
C ALA A 346 -0.11 -8.37 -17.10
N LYS A 347 -0.88 -9.21 -17.80
CA LYS A 347 -0.45 -9.83 -19.08
C LYS A 347 -0.36 -8.79 -20.19
N SER A 348 -1.36 -7.92 -20.34
CA SER A 348 -1.39 -6.91 -21.41
C SER A 348 -0.31 -5.84 -21.25
N LEU A 349 0.20 -5.67 -20.03
CA LEU A 349 1.23 -4.69 -19.68
C LEU A 349 2.60 -5.31 -19.36
N GLU A 350 2.81 -6.61 -19.65
CA GLU A 350 4.00 -7.35 -19.21
C GLU A 350 5.33 -6.73 -19.66
N ASN A 351 5.33 -6.12 -20.86
CA ASN A 351 6.50 -5.45 -21.43
C ASN A 351 6.55 -3.94 -21.18
N LYS A 352 5.57 -3.38 -20.46
CA LYS A 352 5.57 -1.95 -20.12
C LYS A 352 6.36 -1.70 -18.85
N ARG A 353 7.03 -0.55 -18.81
CA ARG A 353 7.69 -0.03 -17.61
C ARG A 353 7.08 1.32 -17.28
N PHE A 354 6.81 1.52 -15.99
CA PHE A 354 6.23 2.75 -15.48
C PHE A 354 7.20 3.34 -14.46
N ASP A 355 7.55 4.61 -14.63
CA ASP A 355 8.41 5.35 -13.71
C ASP A 355 7.72 5.63 -12.36
N TYR A 356 6.40 5.43 -12.32
CA TYR A 356 5.57 5.61 -11.14
C TYR A 356 5.33 4.34 -10.31
N ILE A 357 6.02 3.23 -10.61
CA ILE A 357 5.96 1.99 -9.83
C ILE A 357 7.25 1.81 -9.05
N ASP A 358 7.16 1.77 -7.72
CA ASP A 358 8.33 1.53 -6.85
C ASP A 358 8.64 0.04 -6.69
N TYR A 359 7.59 -0.79 -6.59
CA TYR A 359 7.71 -2.23 -6.38
C TYR A 359 6.73 -3.00 -7.25
N GLU A 360 7.10 -4.22 -7.63
CA GLU A 360 6.27 -5.13 -8.39
C GLU A 360 6.23 -6.49 -7.72
N ILE A 361 5.04 -7.07 -7.57
CA ILE A 361 4.89 -8.42 -7.03
C ILE A 361 4.09 -9.30 -8.00
N ARG A 362 4.48 -10.57 -8.12
CA ARG A 362 3.70 -11.60 -8.82
C ARG A 362 3.16 -12.59 -7.79
N GLY A 363 2.00 -12.26 -7.23
CA GLY A 363 1.44 -12.99 -6.08
C GLY A 363 2.14 -12.65 -4.76
N TYR A 364 1.68 -13.31 -3.69
CA TYR A 364 2.01 -12.92 -2.32
C TYR A 364 3.08 -13.82 -1.65
N LYS A 365 3.60 -14.83 -2.35
CA LYS A 365 4.52 -15.82 -1.76
C LYS A 365 5.81 -15.19 -1.22
N ASN A 366 6.38 -14.22 -1.96
CA ASN A 366 7.64 -13.55 -1.65
C ASN A 366 7.45 -12.08 -1.25
N PHE A 367 6.25 -11.69 -0.82
CA PHE A 367 5.86 -10.29 -0.63
C PHE A 367 6.89 -9.43 0.12
N PHE A 368 7.32 -9.84 1.32
CA PHE A 368 8.27 -9.07 2.14
C PHE A 368 9.71 -9.05 1.59
N LYS A 369 10.03 -9.93 0.62
CA LYS A 369 11.29 -9.88 -0.11
C LYS A 369 11.20 -8.89 -1.27
N ASP A 370 10.04 -8.85 -1.93
CA ASP A 370 9.81 -8.04 -3.13
C ASP A 370 9.44 -6.58 -2.76
N VAL A 371 8.91 -6.35 -1.56
CA VAL A 371 8.55 -5.03 -1.01
C VAL A 371 9.30 -4.82 0.32
N ASP A 372 10.58 -4.46 0.23
CA ASP A 372 11.52 -4.43 1.35
C ASP A 372 11.27 -3.32 2.40
N VAL A 373 10.39 -2.37 2.09
CA VAL A 373 10.01 -1.26 3.00
C VAL A 373 8.90 -1.65 3.99
N LEU A 374 8.23 -2.80 3.80
CA LEU A 374 7.17 -3.37 4.65
C LEU A 374 7.66 -4.62 5.39
#